data_AF-A0A7V2QV91-F1
#
_entry.id   AF-A0A7V2QV91-F1
#
_cell.length_a   1.000
_cell.length_b   1.000
_cell.length_c   1.000
_cell.angle_alpha   90.00
_cell.angle_beta   90.00
_cell.angle_gamma   90.00
#
_symmetry.space_group_name_H-M   'P 1'
#
loop_
_entity.id
_entity.type
_entity.pdbx_description
1 polymer ?
#
loop_
_entity_poly.entity_id
_entity_poly.type
_entity_poly.pdbx_seq_one_letter_code
_entity_poly.pdbx_strand_id
1 'polypeptide(L)'
;MMFVDMGFLPCFNFGADYHFGGHTHVVCGYAGGKTVLISEMDPKDTDLKRGFTYEMSLEQLVKARGSTYKPFPPQNAYFVFDFTNFRQPREEDIIISIRQTAKQMLNPPIKNFGTNGIRKAGVEIKKWEKRFTDNDFRMSIFNIYLFVTVAGTGGGIFRYMYSRFLEEASKLVVNKELARVGNIIKKCGDMWTEMAAPLKDALDTDNPVALAKDVPEKLDAIADREEEAFMMLKEIAE
;
A
#
# COMPACT_ATOMS: atom_id res chain seq x y z
N MET A 1 6.71 -12.33 11.90
CA MET A 1 6.96 -11.03 11.23
C MET A 1 7.91 -10.22 12.09
N MET A 2 8.88 -9.54 11.50
CA MET A 2 9.89 -8.76 12.23
C MET A 2 10.25 -7.47 11.52
N PHE A 3 10.65 -6.45 12.29
CA PHE A 3 11.15 -5.19 11.76
C PHE A 3 12.61 -5.35 11.36
N VAL A 4 12.96 -4.75 10.22
CA VAL A 4 14.30 -4.74 9.65
C VAL A 4 14.57 -3.42 8.95
N ASP A 5 15.85 -3.06 8.89
CA ASP A 5 16.31 -1.99 8.01
C ASP A 5 16.40 -2.48 6.57
N MET A 6 15.56 -1.88 5.73
CA MET A 6 15.44 -2.20 4.32
C MET A 6 16.77 -2.00 3.55
N GLY A 7 17.64 -1.11 4.01
CA GLY A 7 18.98 -0.89 3.42
C GLY A 7 19.94 -2.08 3.58
N PHE A 8 19.63 -3.01 4.48
CA PHE A 8 20.44 -4.23 4.69
C PHE A 8 19.82 -5.49 4.07
N LEU A 9 18.71 -5.37 3.34
CA LEU A 9 18.07 -6.52 2.70
C LEU A 9 18.74 -6.86 1.35
N PRO A 10 19.04 -8.15 1.10
CA PRO A 10 19.77 -8.57 -0.10
C PRO A 10 18.97 -8.44 -1.39
N CYS A 11 17.64 -8.36 -1.29
CA CYS A 11 16.77 -8.21 -2.45
C CYS A 11 16.84 -6.81 -3.05
N PHE A 12 17.11 -5.78 -2.25
CA PHE A 12 17.08 -4.39 -2.70
C PHE A 12 18.47 -3.79 -2.91
N ASN A 13 18.56 -2.78 -3.78
CA ASN A 13 19.79 -2.04 -4.06
C ASN A 13 19.55 -0.53 -3.98
N PHE A 14 19.37 -0.01 -2.77
CA PHE A 14 19.02 1.40 -2.53
C PHE A 14 20.23 2.33 -2.34
N GLY A 15 21.46 1.82 -2.51
CA GLY A 15 22.69 2.54 -2.20
C GLY A 15 23.06 2.48 -0.71
N ALA A 16 24.31 2.81 -0.39
CA ALA A 16 24.88 2.59 0.95
C ALA A 16 24.30 3.49 2.05
N ASP A 17 23.74 4.65 1.69
CA ASP A 17 23.22 5.63 2.65
C ASP A 17 21.71 5.49 2.92
N TYR A 18 21.02 4.61 2.19
CA TYR A 18 19.59 4.42 2.36
C TYR A 18 19.30 3.53 3.56
N HIS A 19 18.52 4.06 4.51
CA HIS A 19 18.10 3.34 5.70
C HIS A 19 16.63 3.58 6.02
N PHE A 20 15.89 2.49 6.21
CA PHE A 20 14.49 2.52 6.64
C PHE A 20 14.17 1.28 7.47
N GLY A 21 14.29 1.41 8.79
CA GLY A 21 14.02 0.34 9.75
C GLY A 21 12.55 0.14 10.14
N GLY A 22 11.64 0.88 9.50
CA GLY A 22 10.19 0.69 9.63
C GLY A 22 9.65 -0.44 8.75
N HIS A 23 10.50 -1.11 7.96
CA HIS A 23 10.10 -2.20 7.09
C HIS A 23 9.87 -3.50 7.86
N THR A 24 8.85 -4.27 7.47
CA THR A 24 8.52 -5.54 8.11
C THR A 24 8.53 -6.68 7.12
N HIS A 25 9.11 -7.81 7.51
CA HIS A 25 9.11 -9.01 6.68
C HIS A 25 8.80 -10.29 7.45
N VAL A 26 8.71 -11.41 6.72
CA VAL A 26 8.51 -12.73 7.29
C VAL A 26 9.71 -13.61 6.99
N VAL A 27 10.38 -14.10 8.04
CA VAL A 27 11.27 -15.26 7.93
C VAL A 27 10.38 -16.49 7.80
N CYS A 28 10.43 -17.17 6.66
CA CYS A 28 9.54 -18.27 6.29
C CYS A 28 10.19 -19.66 6.41
N GLY A 29 11.49 -19.73 6.71
CA GLY A 29 12.18 -20.99 6.96
C GLY A 29 13.68 -20.84 7.10
N TYR A 30 14.38 -21.96 7.29
CA TYR A 30 15.83 -22.05 7.19
C TYR A 30 16.22 -22.61 5.83
N ALA A 31 17.22 -22.01 5.18
CA ALA A 31 17.82 -22.52 3.95
C ALA A 31 19.01 -23.47 4.24
N GLY A 32 19.20 -23.84 5.50
CA GLY A 32 20.35 -24.63 5.98
C GLY A 32 21.46 -23.78 6.59
N GLY A 33 22.31 -24.42 7.40
CA GLY A 33 23.45 -23.76 8.05
C GLY A 33 23.03 -22.53 8.87
N LYS A 34 23.62 -21.37 8.55
CA LYS A 34 23.33 -20.06 9.17
C LYS A 34 22.57 -19.14 8.20
N THR A 35 21.66 -19.70 7.42
CA THR A 35 20.89 -18.97 6.40
C THR A 35 19.39 -19.19 6.61
N VAL A 36 18.62 -18.12 6.45
CA VAL A 36 17.15 -18.11 6.50
C VAL A 36 16.56 -17.74 5.15
N LEU A 37 15.30 -18.14 4.94
CA LEU A 37 14.47 -17.67 3.83
C LEU A 37 13.59 -16.52 4.33
N ILE A 38 13.68 -15.36 3.68
CA ILE A 38 12.80 -14.21 3.92
C ILE A 38 11.82 -14.06 2.76
N SER A 39 10.55 -13.76 3.06
CA SER A 39 9.54 -13.43 2.06
C SER A 39 9.48 -11.92 1.85
N GLU A 40 9.72 -11.48 0.62
CA GLU A 40 9.73 -10.09 0.17
C GLU A 40 9.10 -9.95 -1.23
N MET A 41 8.95 -8.71 -1.71
CA MET A 41 8.70 -8.46 -3.13
C MET A 41 9.96 -8.73 -3.96
N ASP A 42 9.80 -9.13 -5.23
CA ASP A 42 10.91 -9.16 -6.17
C ASP A 42 11.07 -7.80 -6.87
N PRO A 43 12.17 -7.05 -6.63
CA PRO A 43 12.36 -5.76 -7.27
C PRO A 43 12.66 -5.87 -8.76
N LYS A 44 12.95 -7.06 -9.30
CA LYS A 44 13.18 -7.27 -10.74
C LYS A 44 11.89 -7.53 -11.51
N ASP A 45 10.82 -7.91 -10.83
CA ASP A 45 9.53 -8.19 -11.45
C ASP A 45 8.43 -7.58 -10.58
N THR A 46 8.16 -6.31 -10.90
CA THR A 46 7.18 -5.48 -10.22
C THR A 46 5.73 -5.88 -10.53
N ASP A 47 5.53 -6.75 -11.51
CA ASP A 47 4.22 -7.30 -11.87
C ASP A 47 3.89 -8.58 -11.07
N LEU A 48 4.85 -9.15 -10.34
CA LEU A 48 4.63 -10.28 -9.44
C LEU A 48 3.64 -9.91 -8.34
N LYS A 49 2.47 -10.53 -8.43
CA LYS A 49 1.44 -10.52 -7.37
C LYS A 49 1.64 -11.64 -6.34
N ARG A 50 2.83 -12.28 -6.31
CA ARG A 50 3.19 -13.35 -5.36
C ARG A 50 4.46 -13.00 -4.62
N GLY A 51 4.54 -13.37 -3.35
CA GLY A 51 5.76 -13.20 -2.56
C GLY A 51 6.92 -14.01 -3.14
N PHE A 52 8.11 -13.43 -3.13
CA PHE A 52 9.36 -14.08 -3.52
C PHE A 52 10.21 -14.33 -2.28
N THR A 53 10.98 -15.42 -2.29
CA THR A 53 11.85 -15.76 -1.16
C THR A 53 13.31 -15.50 -1.47
N TYR A 54 14.00 -14.83 -0.56
CA TYR A 54 15.44 -14.59 -0.64
C TYR A 54 16.17 -15.31 0.50
N GLU A 55 17.37 -15.79 0.20
CA GLU A 55 18.29 -16.26 1.24
C GLU A 55 18.96 -15.06 1.92
N MET A 56 19.01 -15.10 3.25
CA MET A 56 19.67 -14.09 4.07
C MET A 56 20.45 -14.78 5.17
N SER A 57 21.72 -14.39 5.37
CA SER A 57 22.49 -14.97 6.48
C SER A 57 21.95 -14.48 7.83
N LEU A 58 22.12 -15.28 8.88
CA LEU A 58 21.77 -14.88 10.25
C LEU A 58 22.54 -13.64 10.69
N GLU A 59 23.78 -13.45 10.22
CA GLU A 59 24.58 -12.26 10.50
C GLU A 59 23.96 -11.01 9.86
N GLN A 60 23.57 -11.09 8.59
CA GLN A 60 22.86 -10.01 7.92
C GLN A 60 21.52 -9.71 8.61
N LEU A 61 20.79 -10.75 9.02
CA LEU A 61 19.52 -10.57 9.73
C LEU A 61 19.72 -9.84 11.07
N VAL A 62 20.75 -10.21 11.84
CA VAL A 62 21.13 -9.52 13.08
C VAL A 62 21.47 -8.05 12.78
N LYS A 63 22.24 -7.78 11.73
CA LYS A 63 22.57 -6.41 11.30
C LYS A 63 21.31 -5.61 10.93
N ALA A 64 20.42 -6.21 10.14
CA ALA A 64 19.19 -5.57 9.68
C ALA A 64 18.24 -5.24 10.84
N ARG A 65 18.05 -6.16 11.78
CA ARG A 65 17.19 -5.97 12.95
C ARG A 65 17.82 -5.07 14.03
N GLY A 66 19.14 -5.08 14.12
CA GLY A 66 19.91 -4.29 15.08
C GLY A 66 20.29 -2.89 14.59
N SER A 67 19.84 -2.48 13.40
CA SER A 67 20.14 -1.16 12.84
C SER A 67 19.73 -0.02 13.79
N THR A 68 20.61 0.97 13.92
CA THR A 68 20.41 2.15 14.77
C THR A 68 20.09 3.42 13.97
N TYR A 69 20.04 3.31 12.63
CA TYR A 69 19.78 4.44 11.74
C TYR A 69 18.40 5.06 11.99
N LYS A 70 18.36 6.39 11.90
CA LYS A 70 17.17 7.22 12.10
C LYS A 70 16.47 7.48 10.76
N PRO A 71 15.15 7.78 10.76
CA PRO A 71 14.29 8.05 11.93
C PRO A 71 13.63 6.81 12.56
N PHE A 72 13.62 5.67 11.88
CA PHE A 72 12.84 4.49 12.28
C PHE A 72 13.73 3.28 12.58
N PRO A 73 14.53 3.25 13.67
CA PRO A 73 15.35 2.07 13.96
C PRO A 73 14.47 0.85 14.32
N PRO A 74 14.75 -0.37 13.80
CA PRO A 74 13.91 -1.55 14.03
C PRO A 74 13.89 -2.03 15.48
N GLN A 75 14.94 -1.73 16.25
CA GLN A 75 15.07 -2.08 17.68
C GLN A 75 14.87 -3.57 17.97
N ASN A 76 15.26 -4.45 17.04
CA ASN A 76 15.03 -5.88 17.07
C ASN A 76 13.55 -6.30 17.24
N ALA A 77 12.60 -5.41 16.97
CA ALA A 77 11.18 -5.65 17.19
C ALA A 77 10.66 -6.80 16.31
N TYR A 78 9.78 -7.62 16.88
CA TYR A 78 9.11 -8.71 16.20
C TYR A 78 7.72 -8.93 16.76
N PHE A 79 6.87 -9.53 15.95
CA PHE A 79 5.50 -9.87 16.32
C PHE A 79 5.43 -11.36 16.66
N VAL A 80 4.80 -11.63 17.81
CA VAL A 80 4.33 -12.97 18.17
C VAL A 80 2.83 -12.98 17.93
N PHE A 81 2.38 -13.97 17.16
CA PHE A 81 0.96 -14.18 16.90
C PHE A 81 0.50 -15.35 17.75
N ASP A 82 -0.49 -15.12 18.61
CA ASP A 82 -1.16 -16.16 19.39
C ASP A 82 -2.44 -16.58 18.67
N PHE A 83 -2.46 -17.81 18.17
CA PHE A 83 -3.60 -18.40 17.47
C PHE A 83 -4.41 -19.36 18.35
N THR A 84 -4.15 -19.41 19.66
CA THR A 84 -4.84 -20.34 20.60
C THR A 84 -6.36 -20.23 20.52
N ASN A 85 -6.89 -19.02 20.34
CA ASN A 85 -8.33 -18.74 20.22
C ASN A 85 -8.74 -18.36 18.80
N PHE A 86 -8.01 -18.82 17.78
CA PHE A 86 -8.36 -18.56 16.39
C PHE A 86 -9.77 -19.08 16.08
N ARG A 87 -10.56 -18.24 15.43
CA ARG A 87 -11.87 -18.60 14.88
C ARG A 87 -12.08 -17.91 13.53
N GLN A 88 -12.96 -18.47 12.72
CA GLN A 88 -13.40 -17.81 11.50
C GLN A 88 -14.17 -16.50 11.84
N PRO A 89 -14.14 -15.49 10.96
CA PRO A 89 -14.95 -14.28 11.11
C PRO A 89 -16.44 -14.62 11.12
N ARG A 90 -17.18 -14.00 12.04
CA ARG A 90 -18.64 -14.02 12.07
C ARG A 90 -19.17 -12.83 11.27
N GLU A 91 -20.46 -12.89 10.94
CA GLU A 91 -21.18 -11.80 10.29
C GLU A 91 -20.96 -10.44 10.98
N GLU A 92 -21.07 -10.41 12.31
CA GLU A 92 -20.85 -9.19 13.11
C GLU A 92 -19.44 -8.62 12.99
N ASP A 93 -18.40 -9.47 12.90
CA ASP A 93 -17.01 -9.02 12.75
C ASP A 93 -16.84 -8.33 11.38
N ILE A 94 -17.46 -8.91 10.35
CA ILE A 94 -17.45 -8.38 8.99
C ILE A 94 -18.16 -7.03 8.96
N ILE A 95 -19.38 -6.93 9.50
CA ILE A 95 -20.16 -5.68 9.53
C ILE A 95 -19.42 -4.59 10.31
N ILE A 96 -18.88 -4.90 11.48
CA ILE A 96 -18.11 -3.94 12.28
C ILE A 96 -16.87 -3.45 11.52
N SER A 97 -16.15 -4.36 10.83
CA SER A 97 -14.98 -4.00 10.04
C SER A 97 -15.32 -3.07 8.87
N ILE A 98 -16.41 -3.36 8.14
CA ILE A 98 -16.91 -2.52 7.04
C ILE A 98 -17.31 -1.14 7.56
N ARG A 99 -18.08 -1.09 8.66
CA ARG A 99 -18.50 0.16 9.30
C ARG A 99 -17.29 1.00 9.70
N GLN A 100 -16.27 0.37 10.30
CA GLN A 100 -15.04 1.05 10.68
C GLN A 100 -14.29 1.61 9.47
N THR A 101 -14.10 0.82 8.42
CA THR A 101 -13.43 1.27 7.19
C THR A 101 -14.19 2.43 6.53
N ALA A 102 -15.50 2.30 6.35
CA ALA A 102 -16.34 3.35 5.78
C ALA A 102 -16.26 4.64 6.61
N LYS A 103 -16.35 4.54 7.94
CA LYS A 103 -16.20 5.69 8.84
C LYS A 103 -14.84 6.36 8.70
N GLN A 104 -13.75 5.59 8.64
CA GLN A 104 -12.40 6.14 8.51
C GLN A 104 -12.16 6.79 7.13
N MET A 105 -12.76 6.26 6.07
CA MET A 105 -12.64 6.83 4.72
C MET A 105 -13.46 8.11 4.55
N LEU A 106 -14.65 8.18 5.14
CA LEU A 106 -15.55 9.34 5.05
C LEU A 106 -15.24 10.43 6.07
N ASN A 107 -14.95 10.03 7.32
CA ASN A 107 -14.78 10.93 8.47
C ASN A 107 -13.45 10.69 9.20
N PRO A 108 -12.31 10.86 8.52
CA PRO A 108 -10.99 10.71 9.14
C PRO A 108 -10.72 11.81 10.19
N PRO A 109 -9.84 11.56 11.17
CA PRO A 109 -9.51 12.54 12.21
C PRO A 109 -8.77 13.79 11.68
N ILE A 110 -8.13 13.69 10.52
CA ILE A 110 -7.47 14.80 9.82
C ILE A 110 -7.68 14.70 8.31
N LYS A 111 -7.54 15.82 7.59
CA LYS A 111 -7.77 15.93 6.14
C LYS A 111 -6.78 15.17 5.25
N ASN A 112 -5.79 14.48 5.81
CA ASN A 112 -4.77 13.75 5.04
C ASN A 112 -5.16 12.30 4.74
N PHE A 113 -6.28 11.83 5.28
CA PHE A 113 -6.75 10.45 5.13
C PHE A 113 -8.09 10.41 4.40
N GLY A 114 -8.49 9.20 3.99
CA GLY A 114 -9.78 8.97 3.34
C GLY A 114 -9.95 9.74 2.03
N THR A 115 -11.20 9.93 1.64
CA THR A 115 -11.57 10.65 0.39
C THR A 115 -11.08 12.10 0.43
N ASN A 116 -11.15 12.75 1.59
CA ASN A 116 -10.59 14.09 1.81
C ASN A 116 -9.08 14.16 1.54
N GLY A 117 -8.32 13.12 1.93
CA GLY A 117 -6.88 13.02 1.68
C GLY A 117 -6.56 12.90 0.19
N ILE A 118 -7.37 12.16 -0.55
CA ILE A 118 -7.24 12.01 -2.01
C ILE A 118 -7.42 13.36 -2.70
N ARG A 119 -8.50 14.10 -2.36
CA ARG A 119 -8.75 15.45 -2.89
C ARG A 119 -7.62 16.41 -2.53
N LYS A 120 -7.16 16.35 -1.28
CA LYS A 120 -6.04 17.19 -0.81
C LYS A 120 -4.76 16.89 -1.60
N ALA A 121 -4.47 15.63 -1.92
CA ALA A 121 -3.32 15.26 -2.74
C ALA A 121 -3.40 15.93 -4.12
N GLY A 122 -4.57 15.93 -4.77
CA GLY A 122 -4.78 16.65 -6.04
C GLY A 122 -4.46 18.14 -5.93
N VAL A 123 -4.90 18.81 -4.86
CA VAL A 123 -4.59 20.23 -4.61
C VAL A 123 -3.10 20.48 -4.38
N GLU A 124 -2.40 19.59 -3.67
CA GLU A 124 -0.97 19.77 -3.40
C GLU A 124 -0.10 19.51 -4.65
N ILE A 125 -0.45 18.52 -5.47
CA ILE A 125 0.30 18.19 -6.70
C ILE A 125 0.36 19.39 -7.65
N LYS A 126 -0.72 20.17 -7.77
CA LYS A 126 -0.75 21.42 -8.57
C LYS A 126 0.31 22.45 -8.15
N LYS A 127 0.85 22.34 -6.93
CA LYS A 127 1.84 23.28 -6.37
C LYS A 127 3.28 22.77 -6.55
N TRP A 128 3.47 21.49 -6.84
CA TRP A 128 4.80 20.86 -6.81
C TRP A 128 5.74 21.41 -7.88
N GLU A 129 5.24 21.66 -9.10
CA GLU A 129 6.04 22.25 -10.20
C GLU A 129 6.74 23.55 -9.79
N LYS A 130 6.06 24.38 -8.98
CA LYS A 130 6.60 25.67 -8.51
C LYS A 130 7.44 25.57 -7.24
N ARG A 131 7.33 24.47 -6.50
CA ARG A 131 7.92 24.31 -5.16
C ARG A 131 9.14 23.41 -5.13
N PHE A 132 9.21 22.45 -6.04
CA PHE A 132 10.25 21.43 -6.07
C PHE A 132 11.30 21.74 -7.14
N THR A 133 12.51 21.25 -6.92
CA THR A 133 13.49 21.17 -8.01
C THR A 133 12.99 20.18 -9.06
N ASP A 134 13.52 20.24 -10.29
CA ASP A 134 13.14 19.29 -11.35
C ASP A 134 13.31 17.82 -10.88
N ASN A 135 14.46 17.52 -10.25
CA ASN A 135 14.73 16.18 -9.72
C ASN A 135 13.72 15.77 -8.62
N ASP A 136 13.44 16.65 -7.66
CA ASP A 136 12.48 16.34 -6.59
C ASP A 136 11.06 16.17 -7.13
N PHE A 137 10.68 16.95 -8.14
CA PHE A 137 9.39 16.83 -8.82
C PHE A 137 9.27 15.46 -9.51
N ARG A 138 10.27 15.09 -10.32
CA ARG A 138 10.31 13.80 -11.02
C ARG A 138 10.22 12.62 -10.05
N MET A 139 11.04 12.66 -9.00
CA MET A 139 11.01 11.64 -7.94
C MET A 139 9.66 11.58 -7.24
N SER A 140 9.02 12.72 -6.95
CA SER A 140 7.71 12.78 -6.30
C SER A 140 6.61 12.18 -7.18
N ILE A 141 6.61 12.46 -8.48
CA ILE A 141 5.66 11.90 -9.44
C ILE A 141 5.90 10.40 -9.64
N PHE A 142 7.15 9.99 -9.80
CA PHE A 142 7.52 8.58 -9.90
C PHE A 142 7.11 7.78 -8.65
N ASN A 143 7.26 8.37 -7.46
CA ASN A 143 6.83 7.74 -6.22
C ASN A 143 5.32 7.46 -6.18
N ILE A 144 4.48 8.27 -6.84
CA ILE A 144 3.03 7.97 -6.95
C ILE A 144 2.84 6.64 -7.68
N TYR A 145 3.54 6.42 -8.80
CA TYR A 145 3.52 5.15 -9.52
C TYR A 145 3.98 3.99 -8.63
N LEU A 146 5.09 4.16 -7.92
CA LEU A 146 5.60 3.13 -7.01
C LEU A 146 4.55 2.75 -5.95
N PHE A 147 3.93 3.72 -5.27
CA PHE A 147 2.93 3.42 -4.24
C PHE A 147 1.64 2.81 -4.80
N VAL A 148 1.21 3.24 -5.98
CA VAL A 148 -0.02 2.72 -6.60
C VAL A 148 0.17 1.31 -7.15
N THR A 149 1.34 1.01 -7.73
CA THR A 149 1.54 -0.19 -8.56
C THR A 149 2.50 -1.18 -7.91
N VAL A 150 3.64 -0.72 -7.40
CA VAL A 150 4.80 -1.57 -7.09
C VAL A 150 4.93 -1.92 -5.61
N ALA A 151 4.67 -0.98 -4.70
CA ALA A 151 5.03 -1.06 -3.28
C ALA A 151 4.10 -1.98 -2.43
N GLY A 152 3.72 -3.14 -2.96
CA GLY A 152 3.00 -4.17 -2.20
C GLY A 152 1.51 -3.90 -2.00
N THR A 153 0.91 -2.92 -2.68
CA THR A 153 -0.53 -2.65 -2.61
C THR A 153 -1.39 -3.62 -3.44
N GLY A 154 -0.74 -4.49 -4.24
CA GLY A 154 -1.38 -5.37 -5.22
C GLY A 154 -1.93 -4.63 -6.44
N GLY A 155 -1.51 -3.39 -6.64
CA GLY A 155 -2.09 -2.45 -7.59
C GLY A 155 -3.31 -1.73 -7.03
N GLY A 156 -3.55 -0.50 -7.49
CA GLY A 156 -4.77 0.25 -7.20
C GLY A 156 -4.95 0.55 -5.70
N ILE A 157 -3.85 0.72 -4.95
CA ILE A 157 -3.82 1.07 -3.51
C ILE A 157 -4.80 0.21 -2.69
N PHE A 158 -4.66 -1.12 -2.72
CA PHE A 158 -5.50 -2.08 -1.97
C PHE A 158 -6.98 -2.20 -2.39
N ARG A 159 -7.47 -1.42 -3.36
CA ARG A 159 -8.89 -1.46 -3.77
C ARG A 159 -9.27 -2.85 -4.32
N TYR A 160 -8.37 -3.52 -5.05
CA TYR A 160 -8.63 -4.89 -5.50
C TYR A 160 -8.75 -5.89 -4.33
N MET A 161 -7.96 -5.71 -3.28
CA MET A 161 -8.04 -6.54 -2.08
C MET A 161 -9.37 -6.32 -1.36
N TYR A 162 -9.74 -5.05 -1.14
CA TYR A 162 -11.00 -4.71 -0.48
C TYR A 162 -12.23 -5.12 -1.30
N SER A 163 -12.15 -5.03 -2.63
CA SER A 163 -13.18 -5.52 -3.54
C SER A 163 -13.44 -7.03 -3.38
N ARG A 164 -12.38 -7.85 -3.37
CA ARG A 164 -12.49 -9.31 -3.13
C ARG A 164 -13.05 -9.61 -1.75
N PHE A 165 -12.61 -8.87 -0.73
CA PHE A 165 -13.16 -8.97 0.62
C PHE A 165 -14.69 -8.72 0.61
N LEU A 166 -15.17 -7.67 -0.04
CA LEU A 166 -16.61 -7.38 -0.13
C LEU A 166 -17.38 -8.45 -0.91
N GLU A 167 -16.79 -9.03 -1.94
CA GLU A 167 -17.38 -10.15 -2.68
C GLU A 167 -17.52 -11.40 -1.80
N GLU A 168 -16.48 -11.76 -1.05
CA GLU A 168 -16.51 -12.88 -0.10
C GLU A 168 -17.49 -12.61 1.05
N ALA A 169 -17.47 -11.41 1.61
CA ALA A 169 -18.38 -10.95 2.66
C ALA A 169 -19.84 -11.03 2.22
N SER A 170 -20.16 -10.73 0.95
CA SER A 170 -21.52 -10.83 0.42
C SER A 170 -22.13 -12.22 0.55
N LYS A 171 -21.29 -13.27 0.53
CA LYS A 171 -21.70 -14.68 0.63
C LYS A 171 -21.89 -15.08 2.10
N LEU A 172 -21.05 -14.58 3.00
CA LEU A 172 -21.11 -14.87 4.43
C LEU A 172 -22.24 -14.12 5.16
N VAL A 173 -22.47 -12.85 4.78
CA VAL A 173 -23.52 -11.99 5.33
C VAL A 173 -24.85 -12.15 4.56
N VAL A 174 -24.83 -12.88 3.45
CA VAL A 174 -25.99 -13.07 2.55
C VAL A 174 -26.59 -11.72 2.08
N ASN A 175 -25.72 -10.76 1.77
CA ASN A 175 -26.10 -9.43 1.28
C ASN A 175 -25.42 -9.13 -0.07
N LYS A 176 -26.21 -9.21 -1.15
CA LYS A 176 -25.73 -8.99 -2.53
C LYS A 176 -25.26 -7.55 -2.79
N GLU A 177 -25.71 -6.58 -2.00
CA GLU A 177 -25.26 -5.18 -2.14
C GLU A 177 -23.76 -5.05 -1.85
N LEU A 178 -23.20 -5.88 -0.95
CA LEU A 178 -21.76 -5.89 -0.69
C LEU A 178 -20.96 -6.23 -1.96
N ALA A 179 -21.40 -7.22 -2.74
CA ALA A 179 -20.75 -7.56 -4.01
C ALA A 179 -20.90 -6.43 -5.04
N ARG A 180 -22.07 -5.77 -5.08
CA ARG A 180 -22.29 -4.60 -5.95
C ARG A 180 -21.30 -3.48 -5.62
N VAL A 181 -21.14 -3.14 -4.35
CA VAL A 181 -20.17 -2.12 -3.92
C VAL A 181 -18.73 -2.60 -4.12
N GLY A 182 -18.45 -3.88 -3.94
CA GLY A 182 -17.16 -4.49 -4.28
C GLY A 182 -16.75 -4.23 -5.74
N ASN A 183 -17.68 -4.32 -6.68
CA ASN A 183 -17.44 -3.96 -8.09
C ASN A 183 -17.15 -2.47 -8.30
N ILE A 184 -17.78 -1.58 -7.50
CA ILE A 184 -17.47 -0.15 -7.54
C ILE A 184 -16.05 0.10 -7.05
N ILE A 185 -15.68 -0.48 -5.91
CA ILE A 185 -14.33 -0.39 -5.34
C ILE A 185 -13.29 -0.93 -6.33
N LYS A 186 -13.57 -2.04 -7.03
CA LYS A 186 -12.69 -2.56 -8.08
C LYS A 186 -12.41 -1.51 -9.15
N LYS A 187 -13.46 -0.83 -9.64
CA LYS A 187 -13.35 0.24 -10.63
C LYS A 187 -12.53 1.42 -10.11
N CYS A 188 -12.64 1.77 -8.83
CA CYS A 188 -11.74 2.76 -8.22
C CYS A 188 -10.27 2.29 -8.29
N GLY A 189 -10.01 1.01 -8.04
CA GLY A 189 -8.69 0.40 -8.23
C GLY A 189 -8.19 0.53 -9.68
N ASP A 190 -9.05 0.26 -10.65
CA ASP A 190 -8.73 0.40 -12.08
C ASP A 190 -8.37 1.88 -12.40
N MET A 191 -9.14 2.84 -11.89
CA MET A 191 -8.88 4.28 -12.05
C MET A 191 -7.55 4.72 -11.43
N TRP A 192 -7.20 4.21 -10.24
CA TRP A 192 -5.90 4.45 -9.61
C TRP A 192 -4.76 3.95 -10.50
N THR A 193 -4.85 2.70 -10.97
CA THR A 193 -3.84 2.11 -11.85
C THR A 193 -3.68 2.90 -13.15
N GLU A 194 -4.78 3.29 -13.79
CA GLU A 194 -4.77 4.09 -15.02
C GLU A 194 -4.16 5.48 -14.81
N MET A 195 -4.47 6.13 -13.68
CA MET A 195 -3.89 7.43 -13.33
C MET A 195 -2.37 7.34 -13.14
N ALA A 196 -1.89 6.29 -12.47
CA ALA A 196 -0.49 6.15 -12.12
C ALA A 196 0.39 5.58 -13.23
N ALA A 197 -0.17 4.81 -14.18
CA ALA A 197 0.56 4.16 -15.26
C ALA A 197 1.52 5.08 -16.04
N PRO A 198 1.12 6.29 -16.51
CA PRO A 198 2.05 7.18 -17.22
C PRO A 198 3.14 7.77 -16.32
N LEU A 199 2.97 7.77 -15.00
CA LEU A 199 3.91 8.39 -14.06
C LEU A 199 5.19 7.57 -13.88
N LYS A 200 5.21 6.32 -14.35
CA LYS A 200 6.42 5.46 -14.33
C LYS A 200 7.58 6.06 -15.13
N ASP A 201 7.27 6.84 -16.18
CA ASP A 201 8.25 7.41 -17.10
C ASP A 201 8.75 8.80 -16.63
N ALA A 202 8.40 9.22 -15.40
CA ALA A 202 8.69 10.55 -14.88
C ALA A 202 10.19 10.85 -14.75
N LEU A 203 11.03 9.83 -14.57
CA LEU A 203 12.49 10.00 -14.48
C LEU A 203 13.13 10.19 -15.87
N ASP A 204 12.54 9.63 -16.93
CA ASP A 204 13.16 9.53 -18.25
C ASP A 204 12.61 10.55 -19.26
N THR A 205 11.45 11.17 -18.99
CA THR A 205 10.82 12.12 -19.92
C THR A 205 11.48 13.50 -19.95
N ASP A 206 11.47 14.20 -21.09
CA ASP A 206 11.88 15.61 -21.14
C ASP A 206 10.84 16.57 -20.51
N ASN A 207 9.58 16.14 -20.34
CA ASN A 207 8.50 16.98 -19.83
C ASN A 207 7.66 16.27 -18.74
N PRO A 208 8.15 16.18 -17.50
CA PRO A 208 7.45 15.51 -16.41
C PRO A 208 6.17 16.23 -15.98
N VAL A 209 6.05 17.53 -16.22
CA VAL A 209 4.85 18.33 -15.92
C VAL A 209 3.66 17.85 -16.74
N ALA A 210 3.88 17.48 -18.01
CA ALA A 210 2.82 16.95 -18.86
C ALA A 210 2.23 15.63 -18.32
N LEU A 211 3.04 14.76 -17.71
CA LEU A 211 2.57 13.50 -17.09
C LEU A 211 1.68 13.76 -15.87
N ALA A 212 2.00 14.78 -15.08
CA ALA A 212 1.28 15.13 -13.86
C ALA A 212 0.03 15.98 -14.09
N LYS A 213 -0.16 16.51 -15.31
CA LYS A 213 -1.16 17.55 -15.62
C LYS A 213 -2.59 17.15 -15.22
N ASP A 214 -3.00 15.93 -15.56
CA ASP A 214 -4.38 15.45 -15.35
C ASP A 214 -4.53 14.66 -14.04
N VAL A 215 -3.43 14.49 -13.28
CA VAL A 215 -3.45 13.73 -12.01
C VAL A 215 -4.45 14.34 -11.01
N PRO A 216 -4.49 15.66 -10.79
CA PRO A 216 -5.44 16.23 -9.83
C PRO A 216 -6.90 15.95 -10.18
N GLU A 217 -7.31 16.14 -11.43
CA GLU A 217 -8.68 15.89 -11.88
C GLU A 217 -9.04 14.39 -11.76
N LYS A 218 -8.09 13.49 -12.07
CA LYS A 218 -8.26 12.05 -11.86
C LYS A 218 -8.41 11.69 -10.38
N LEU A 219 -7.64 12.31 -9.49
CA LEU A 219 -7.76 12.10 -8.05
C LEU A 219 -9.11 12.58 -7.51
N ASP A 220 -9.63 13.71 -7.98
CA ASP A 220 -10.97 14.18 -7.59
C ASP A 220 -12.07 13.20 -8.04
N ALA A 221 -11.99 12.70 -9.27
CA ALA A 221 -12.94 11.70 -9.77
C ALA A 221 -12.86 10.36 -9.00
N ILE A 222 -11.66 9.93 -8.62
CA ILE A 222 -11.46 8.76 -7.75
C ILE A 222 -12.10 9.01 -6.39
N ALA A 223 -11.87 10.19 -5.79
CA ALA A 223 -12.40 10.53 -4.48
C ALA A 223 -13.95 10.57 -4.47
N ASP A 224 -14.58 11.13 -5.50
CA ASP A 224 -16.03 11.12 -5.68
C ASP A 224 -16.58 9.69 -5.70
N ARG A 225 -15.94 8.82 -6.49
CA ARG A 225 -16.38 7.45 -6.68
C ARG A 225 -16.18 6.60 -5.42
N GLU A 226 -15.08 6.82 -4.70
CA GLU A 226 -14.84 6.16 -3.42
C GLU A 226 -15.81 6.66 -2.33
N GLU A 227 -16.08 7.96 -2.28
CA GLU A 227 -17.05 8.54 -1.34
C GLU A 227 -18.44 7.92 -1.53
N GLU A 228 -18.91 7.81 -2.76
CA GLU A 228 -20.17 7.12 -3.09
C GLU A 228 -20.17 5.67 -2.60
N ALA A 229 -19.09 4.93 -2.86
CA ALA A 229 -18.97 3.53 -2.43
C ALA A 229 -18.96 3.39 -0.90
N PHE A 230 -18.21 4.23 -0.19
CA PHE A 230 -18.14 4.17 1.27
C PHE A 230 -19.42 4.67 1.94
N MET A 231 -20.18 5.58 1.33
CA MET A 231 -21.52 5.93 1.80
C MET A 231 -22.48 4.74 1.72
N MET A 232 -22.48 3.99 0.60
CA MET A 232 -23.27 2.75 0.50
C MET A 232 -22.85 1.71 1.55
N LEU A 233 -21.55 1.54 1.78
CA LEU A 233 -21.05 0.61 2.81
C LEU A 233 -21.44 1.05 4.22
N LYS A 234 -21.46 2.35 4.47
CA LYS A 234 -21.93 2.91 5.75
C LYS A 234 -23.40 2.53 5.97
N GLU A 235 -24.26 2.74 4.97
CA GLU A 235 -25.68 2.38 5.05
C GLU A 235 -25.91 0.87 5.22
N ILE A 236 -25.17 0.04 4.50
CA ILE A 236 -25.26 -1.43 4.63
C ILE A 236 -24.83 -1.91 6.01
N ALA A 237 -23.86 -1.22 6.61
CA ALA A 237 -23.27 -1.61 7.88
C ALA A 237 -23.85 -0.85 9.07
N GLU A 238 -24.84 0.02 8.91
CA GLU A 238 -25.57 0.64 10.03
C GLU A 238 -26.53 -0.35 10.68
#